data_AF-A0A812IRI8-F1
#
_entry.id   AF-A0A812IRI8-F1
#
_cell.length_a   1.000
_cell.length_b   1.000
_cell.length_c   1.000
_cell.angle_alpha   90.00
_cell.angle_beta   90.00
_cell.angle_gamma   90.00
#
_symmetry.space_group_name_H-M   'P 1'
#
loop_
_entity.id
_entity.type
_entity.pdbx_description
1 polymer ?
#
loop_
_entity_poly.entity_id
_entity_poly.type
_entity_poly.pdbx_seq_one_letter_code
_entity_poly.pdbx_strand_id
1 'polypeptide(L)'
;MAVTGALDISQPKPFDPGTRYCGKDWSENSLTMVGLVRLRNIAQLLLDVASQQIPGDYAELGVWRGGTCIFAKAVLDELGEKRGVHLFDAFDVAIPHYDLEVRRKLVTSPRKILEWFELFGVRTRNVSLHRGLFNDTLPRFHKKYAGTQLKLSVLRIDGNWYDSHQDALFYLYEFVPVGGYVIFDDVMFMPTAREAWDDFKDGHGLTEELVPIDSAGAYIVKTREVKVNFSLMMPARDANL
;
A
#
# COMPACT_ATOMS: atom_id res chain seq x y z
N MET A 1 -9.40 -19.26 -7.39
CA MET A 1 -10.54 -18.33 -7.27
C MET A 1 -10.09 -17.01 -7.86
N ALA A 2 -10.85 -16.41 -8.77
CA ALA A 2 -10.36 -15.30 -9.57
C ALA A 2 -10.04 -14.09 -8.69
N VAL A 3 -8.84 -13.54 -8.89
CA VAL A 3 -8.35 -12.23 -8.38
C VAL A 3 -9.34 -11.09 -8.63
N THR A 4 -10.32 -11.31 -9.50
CA THR A 4 -11.26 -10.34 -10.05
C THR A 4 -12.64 -10.37 -9.39
N GLY A 5 -12.83 -11.09 -8.27
CA GLY A 5 -14.13 -11.19 -7.59
C GLY A 5 -14.77 -9.85 -7.16
N ALA A 6 -14.02 -8.74 -7.22
CA ALA A 6 -14.46 -7.42 -6.77
C ALA A 6 -15.00 -6.50 -7.86
N LEU A 7 -14.37 -6.52 -9.03
CA LEU A 7 -14.59 -5.54 -10.09
C LEU A 7 -14.53 -6.28 -11.42
N ASP A 8 -15.65 -6.32 -12.13
CA ASP A 8 -15.68 -6.81 -13.50
C ASP A 8 -14.85 -5.88 -14.39
N ILE A 9 -13.69 -6.38 -14.76
CA ILE A 9 -12.70 -5.70 -15.58
C ILE A 9 -12.86 -5.99 -17.08
N SER A 10 -13.82 -6.83 -17.47
CA SER A 10 -13.90 -7.38 -18.83
C SER A 10 -14.32 -6.35 -19.87
N GLN A 11 -15.04 -5.30 -19.47
CA GLN A 11 -15.57 -4.27 -20.37
C GLN A 11 -15.41 -2.85 -19.77
N PRO A 12 -15.11 -1.85 -20.61
CA PRO A 12 -15.16 -0.45 -20.19
C PRO A 12 -16.58 -0.08 -19.77
N LYS A 13 -16.74 0.48 -18.57
CA LYS A 13 -18.03 1.00 -18.08
C LYS A 13 -18.06 2.52 -18.28
N PRO A 14 -19.23 3.12 -18.56
CA PRO A 14 -19.38 4.57 -18.56
C PRO A 14 -18.88 5.17 -17.24
N PHE A 15 -18.22 6.32 -17.32
CA PHE A 15 -17.76 7.02 -16.12
C PHE A 15 -18.95 7.38 -15.23
N ASP A 16 -18.89 6.96 -13.97
CA ASP A 16 -19.84 7.35 -12.93
C ASP A 16 -19.09 8.09 -11.80
N PRO A 17 -19.44 9.37 -11.54
CA PRO A 17 -18.76 10.17 -10.53
C PRO A 17 -18.83 9.56 -9.13
N GLY A 18 -19.94 8.94 -8.75
CA GLY A 18 -20.13 8.36 -7.41
C GLY A 18 -19.27 7.11 -7.21
N THR A 19 -19.25 6.25 -8.21
CA THR A 19 -18.41 5.05 -8.28
C THR A 19 -16.93 5.43 -8.21
N ARG A 20 -16.48 6.42 -9.00
CA ARG A 20 -15.10 6.90 -8.94
C ARG A 20 -14.76 7.56 -7.62
N TYR A 21 -15.69 8.33 -7.05
CA TYR A 21 -15.48 8.99 -5.76
C TYR A 21 -15.13 7.97 -4.67
N CYS A 22 -15.78 6.80 -4.68
CA CYS A 22 -15.55 5.70 -3.75
C CYS A 22 -14.49 4.67 -4.22
N GLY A 23 -13.88 4.84 -5.39
CA GLY A 23 -12.88 3.91 -5.93
C GLY A 23 -13.45 2.51 -6.19
N LYS A 24 -14.66 2.45 -6.74
CA LYS A 24 -15.40 1.21 -7.05
C LYS A 24 -15.41 0.88 -8.54
N ASP A 25 -14.50 1.48 -9.30
CA ASP A 25 -14.31 1.22 -10.72
C ASP A 25 -12.83 1.09 -11.06
N TRP A 26 -12.57 0.51 -12.23
CA TRP A 26 -11.26 0.56 -12.83
C TRP A 26 -11.23 1.58 -13.96
N SER A 27 -10.40 2.60 -13.81
CA SER A 27 -10.24 3.61 -14.84
C SER A 27 -9.21 3.21 -15.88
N GLU A 28 -9.58 3.30 -17.16
CA GLU A 28 -8.62 3.09 -18.26
C GLU A 28 -7.47 4.11 -18.26
N ASN A 29 -7.74 5.36 -17.87
CA ASN A 29 -6.81 6.49 -18.01
C ASN A 29 -6.31 7.10 -16.69
N SER A 30 -6.87 6.70 -15.53
CA SER A 30 -6.40 7.23 -14.23
C SER A 30 -5.12 6.53 -13.78
N LEU A 31 -4.35 7.20 -12.91
CA LEU A 31 -3.13 6.63 -12.34
C LEU A 31 -3.35 5.95 -10.99
N THR A 32 -4.56 6.03 -10.45
CA THR A 32 -4.98 5.30 -9.25
C THR A 32 -6.46 4.93 -9.39
N MET A 33 -6.87 3.85 -8.71
CA MET A 33 -8.24 3.35 -8.65
C MET A 33 -8.86 3.47 -7.25
N VAL A 34 -8.13 4.04 -6.27
CA VAL A 34 -8.55 4.06 -4.86
C VAL A 34 -9.67 5.06 -4.59
N GLY A 35 -10.00 5.92 -5.56
CA GLY A 35 -11.03 6.94 -5.43
C GLY A 35 -10.63 8.12 -4.52
N LEU A 36 -11.51 9.11 -4.46
CA LEU A 36 -11.23 10.36 -3.77
C LEU A 36 -11.31 10.23 -2.24
N VAL A 37 -12.14 9.31 -1.73
CA VAL A 37 -12.25 9.10 -0.27
C VAL A 37 -10.94 8.61 0.32
N ARG A 38 -10.32 7.58 -0.27
CA ARG A 38 -9.02 7.05 0.19
C ARG A 38 -7.86 7.99 -0.11
N LEU A 39 -7.86 8.74 -1.22
CA LEU A 39 -6.88 9.81 -1.43
C LEU A 39 -6.96 10.90 -0.34
N ARG A 40 -8.17 11.32 0.04
CA ARG A 40 -8.35 12.28 1.15
C ARG A 40 -7.86 11.73 2.48
N ASN A 41 -8.07 10.43 2.74
CA ASN A 41 -7.50 9.78 3.93
C ASN A 41 -5.96 9.84 3.92
N ILE A 42 -5.31 9.48 2.81
CA ILE A 42 -3.83 9.57 2.69
C ILE A 42 -3.36 10.99 3.00
N ALA A 43 -3.97 12.02 2.39
CA ALA A 43 -3.63 13.40 2.69
C ALA A 43 -3.80 13.72 4.17
N GLN A 44 -4.96 13.39 4.76
CA GLN A 44 -5.25 13.67 6.16
C GLN A 44 -4.23 13.03 7.11
N LEU A 45 -3.82 11.79 6.86
CA LEU A 45 -2.82 11.09 7.67
C LEU A 45 -1.41 11.68 7.48
N LEU A 46 -1.07 12.12 6.27
CA LEU A 46 0.19 12.82 6.02
C LEU A 46 0.26 14.20 6.70
N LEU A 47 -0.85 14.96 6.67
CA LEU A 47 -0.97 16.20 7.43
C LEU A 47 -0.82 15.94 8.93
N ASP A 48 -1.44 14.88 9.44
CA ASP A 48 -1.38 14.52 10.85
C ASP A 48 0.06 14.19 11.29
N VAL A 49 0.74 13.26 10.61
CA VAL A 49 2.13 12.89 10.96
C VAL A 49 3.11 14.05 10.84
N ALA A 50 2.87 14.99 9.91
CA ALA A 50 3.64 16.22 9.80
C ALA A 50 3.38 17.14 11.00
N SER A 51 2.11 17.37 11.34
CA SER A 51 1.71 18.24 12.46
C SER A 51 2.20 17.73 13.83
N GLN A 52 2.15 16.42 14.04
CA GLN A 52 2.58 15.74 15.26
C GLN A 52 4.09 15.43 15.26
N GLN A 53 4.78 15.73 14.15
CA GLN A 53 6.21 15.44 13.96
C GLN A 53 6.58 13.96 14.16
N ILE A 54 5.64 13.04 13.84
CA ILE A 54 5.89 11.60 13.88
C ILE A 54 6.94 11.28 12.81
N PRO A 55 8.11 10.71 13.14
CA PRO A 55 9.20 10.54 12.20
C PRO A 55 8.91 9.44 11.18
N GLY A 56 9.48 9.57 9.99
CA GLY A 56 9.52 8.47 9.02
C GLY A 56 8.95 8.81 7.65
N ASP A 57 9.15 7.86 6.74
CA ASP A 57 8.81 7.97 5.34
C ASP A 57 7.38 7.44 5.06
N TYR A 58 6.88 7.70 3.86
CA TYR A 58 5.69 7.05 3.34
C TYR A 58 6.10 5.80 2.56
N ALA A 59 5.42 4.68 2.78
CA ALA A 59 5.60 3.47 1.99
C ALA A 59 4.27 2.93 1.49
N GLU A 60 4.26 2.45 0.26
CA GLU A 60 3.09 1.84 -0.35
C GLU A 60 3.46 0.55 -1.08
N LEU A 61 2.65 -0.48 -0.84
CA LEU A 61 2.80 -1.82 -1.41
C LEU A 61 1.61 -2.10 -2.32
N GLY A 62 1.87 -2.25 -3.61
CA GLY A 62 0.84 -2.31 -4.64
C GLY A 62 0.50 -0.90 -5.09
N VAL A 63 1.26 -0.41 -6.07
CA VAL A 63 1.17 0.98 -6.54
C VAL A 63 0.45 1.09 -7.87
N TRP A 64 0.34 0.00 -8.64
CA TRP A 64 -0.20 -0.01 -10.00
C TRP A 64 0.47 1.05 -10.88
N ARG A 65 -0.24 2.15 -11.18
CA ARG A 65 0.24 3.28 -11.98
C ARG A 65 0.87 4.39 -11.14
N GLY A 66 1.01 4.19 -9.83
CA GLY A 66 1.71 5.08 -8.90
C GLY A 66 0.96 6.36 -8.53
N GLY A 67 -0.31 6.53 -8.91
CA GLY A 67 -1.05 7.78 -8.71
C GLY A 67 -1.22 8.18 -7.23
N THR A 68 -1.41 7.20 -6.35
CA THR A 68 -1.40 7.38 -4.88
C THR A 68 -0.05 7.86 -4.37
N CYS A 69 1.05 7.26 -4.82
CA CYS A 69 2.40 7.66 -4.43
C CYS A 69 2.78 9.06 -4.96
N ILE A 70 2.38 9.38 -6.19
CA ILE A 70 2.54 10.73 -6.78
C ILE A 70 1.78 11.74 -5.91
N PHE A 71 0.53 11.43 -5.56
CA PHE A 71 -0.29 12.28 -4.71
C PHE A 71 0.32 12.46 -3.31
N ALA A 72 0.72 11.38 -2.65
CA ALA A 72 1.38 11.42 -1.35
C ALA A 72 2.66 12.27 -1.40
N LYS A 73 3.48 12.11 -2.45
CA LYS A 73 4.70 12.91 -2.63
C LYS A 73 4.40 14.39 -2.84
N ALA A 74 3.35 14.73 -3.59
CA ALA A 74 2.91 16.11 -3.80
C ALA A 74 2.42 16.76 -2.50
N VAL A 75 1.65 16.03 -1.69
CA VAL A 75 1.22 16.50 -0.34
C VAL A 75 2.44 16.79 0.54
N LEU A 76 3.42 15.87 0.57
CA LEU A 76 4.65 16.06 1.34
C LEU A 76 5.47 17.27 0.85
N ASP A 77 5.59 17.47 -0.46
CA ASP A 77 6.28 18.64 -1.03
C ASP A 77 5.60 19.95 -0.62
N GLU A 78 4.27 20.01 -0.69
CA GLU A 78 3.48 21.18 -0.30
C GLU A 78 3.62 21.51 1.20
N LEU A 79 3.70 20.48 2.04
CA LEU A 79 3.97 20.62 3.48
C LEU A 79 5.43 21.00 3.79
N GLY A 80 6.33 20.99 2.79
CA GLY A 80 7.76 21.20 2.99
C GLY A 80 8.49 20.02 3.67
N GLU A 81 7.84 18.86 3.75
CA GLU A 81 8.37 17.64 4.36
C GLU A 81 9.42 16.98 3.46
N LYS A 82 10.52 16.52 4.07
CA LYS A 82 11.64 15.87 3.35
C LYS A 82 11.57 14.34 3.36
N ARG A 83 10.44 13.79 3.78
CA ARG A 83 10.17 12.36 3.91
C ARG A 83 10.36 11.63 2.58
N GLY A 84 10.89 10.42 2.66
CA GLY A 84 10.97 9.49 1.54
C GLY A 84 9.60 8.95 1.14
N VAL A 85 9.52 8.47 -0.10
CA VAL A 85 8.36 7.76 -0.64
C VAL A 85 8.86 6.45 -1.25
N HIS A 86 8.48 5.34 -0.64
CA HIS A 86 8.86 3.99 -1.06
C HIS A 86 7.71 3.30 -1.80
N LEU A 87 7.96 2.89 -3.04
CA LEU A 87 7.00 2.22 -3.91
C LEU A 87 7.42 0.77 -4.07
N PHE A 88 6.70 -0.17 -3.47
CA PHE A 88 6.90 -1.60 -3.65
C PHE A 88 5.85 -2.14 -4.61
N ASP A 89 6.29 -2.77 -5.70
CA ASP A 89 5.39 -3.39 -6.66
C ASP A 89 6.16 -4.42 -7.49
N ALA A 90 5.43 -5.37 -8.09
CA ALA A 90 5.97 -6.24 -9.12
C ALA A 90 6.35 -5.44 -10.38
N PHE A 91 5.63 -4.34 -10.66
CA PHE A 91 5.76 -3.51 -11.86
C PHE A 91 5.53 -4.31 -13.15
N ASP A 92 6.63 -4.69 -13.81
CA ASP A 92 6.71 -5.48 -15.03
C ASP A 92 7.21 -6.91 -14.77
N VAL A 93 7.39 -7.29 -13.50
CA VAL A 93 7.58 -8.67 -13.08
C VAL A 93 6.23 -9.39 -13.11
N ALA A 94 6.22 -10.60 -13.65
CA ALA A 94 5.02 -11.42 -13.73
C ALA A 94 4.55 -11.83 -12.32
N ILE A 95 3.33 -11.45 -11.95
CA ILE A 95 2.67 -11.92 -10.73
C ILE A 95 2.09 -13.33 -11.01
N PRO A 96 2.41 -14.34 -10.18
CA PRO A 96 1.74 -15.65 -10.23
C PRO A 96 0.21 -15.51 -10.20
N HIS A 97 -0.52 -16.44 -10.81
CA HIS A 97 -2.00 -16.46 -10.86
C HIS A 97 -2.72 -15.36 -11.65
N TYR A 98 -2.03 -14.30 -12.10
CA TYR A 98 -2.64 -13.33 -13.00
C TYR A 98 -2.63 -13.88 -14.42
N ASP A 99 -3.79 -14.02 -15.04
CA ASP A 99 -3.88 -14.36 -16.46
C ASP A 99 -3.36 -13.23 -17.37
N LEU A 100 -3.25 -13.51 -18.66
CA LEU A 100 -2.70 -12.56 -19.62
C LEU A 100 -3.53 -11.27 -19.74
N GLU A 101 -4.86 -11.35 -19.54
CA GLU A 101 -5.74 -10.20 -19.65
C GLU A 101 -5.56 -9.25 -18.45
N VAL A 102 -5.55 -9.81 -17.24
CA VAL A 102 -5.29 -9.09 -16.00
C VAL A 102 -3.89 -8.45 -16.05
N ARG A 103 -2.87 -9.21 -16.47
CA ARG A 103 -1.49 -8.70 -16.61
C ARG A 103 -1.41 -7.50 -17.54
N ARG A 104 -2.09 -7.52 -18.69
CA ARG A 104 -2.06 -6.39 -19.65
C ARG A 104 -2.60 -5.09 -19.06
N LYS A 105 -3.47 -5.16 -18.06
CA LYS A 105 -4.12 -4.00 -17.47
C LYS A 105 -3.45 -3.51 -16.18
N LEU A 106 -2.81 -4.41 -15.42
CA LEU A 106 -2.13 -4.08 -14.15
C LEU A 106 -0.63 -3.79 -14.29
N VAL A 107 0.05 -4.40 -15.27
CA VAL A 107 1.50 -4.20 -15.44
C VAL A 107 1.82 -2.76 -15.81
N THR A 108 2.74 -2.16 -15.06
CA THR A 108 3.27 -0.82 -15.30
C THR A 108 4.77 -0.83 -15.06
N SER A 109 5.57 -0.24 -15.94
CA SER A 109 7.01 -0.19 -15.75
C SER A 109 7.44 0.92 -14.77
N PRO A 110 8.56 0.75 -14.03
CA PRO A 110 9.09 1.79 -13.15
C PRO A 110 9.35 3.11 -13.89
N ARG A 111 9.86 3.03 -15.13
CA ARG A 111 10.09 4.19 -15.99
C ARG A 111 8.79 4.97 -16.22
N LYS A 112 7.68 4.28 -16.48
CA LYS A 112 6.41 4.96 -16.79
C LYS A 112 5.88 5.74 -15.60
N ILE A 113 6.05 5.19 -14.39
CA ILE A 113 5.68 5.88 -13.15
C ILE A 113 6.51 7.16 -12.99
N LEU A 114 7.82 7.09 -13.21
CA LEU A 114 8.68 8.28 -13.14
C LEU A 114 8.30 9.35 -14.18
N GLU A 115 7.92 8.95 -15.40
CA GLU A 115 7.38 9.88 -16.41
C GLU A 115 6.09 10.56 -15.93
N TRP A 116 5.23 9.86 -15.17
CA TRP A 116 4.04 10.48 -14.59
C TRP A 116 4.38 11.42 -13.41
N PHE A 117 5.34 11.07 -12.55
CA PHE A 117 5.83 12.03 -11.55
C PHE A 117 6.26 13.35 -12.22
N GLU A 118 7.03 13.26 -13.30
CA GLU A 118 7.47 14.42 -14.09
C GLU A 118 6.28 15.17 -14.72
N LEU A 119 5.32 14.45 -15.33
CA LEU A 119 4.12 15.04 -15.92
C LEU A 119 3.32 15.90 -14.93
N PHE A 120 3.24 15.47 -13.67
CA PHE A 120 2.56 16.22 -12.61
C PHE A 120 3.45 17.27 -11.92
N GLY A 121 4.69 17.46 -12.37
CA GLY A 121 5.65 18.39 -11.77
C GLY A 121 6.11 17.99 -10.36
N VAL A 122 5.92 16.72 -9.98
CA VAL A 122 6.26 16.20 -8.66
C VAL A 122 7.69 15.68 -8.66
N ARG A 123 8.53 16.22 -7.77
CA ARG A 123 9.96 15.87 -7.74
C ARG A 123 10.16 14.44 -7.26
N THR A 124 11.00 13.69 -7.96
CA THR A 124 11.36 12.31 -7.62
C THR A 124 12.52 12.20 -6.63
N ARG A 125 12.97 13.32 -6.07
CA ARG A 125 13.95 13.31 -4.96
C ARG A 125 13.33 12.59 -3.76
N ASN A 126 14.10 11.68 -3.16
CA ASN A 126 13.68 10.79 -2.07
C ASN A 126 12.54 9.81 -2.46
N VAL A 127 12.31 9.59 -3.75
CA VAL A 127 11.43 8.52 -4.24
C VAL A 127 12.27 7.27 -4.52
N SER A 128 11.88 6.13 -3.97
CA SER A 128 12.55 4.83 -4.17
C SER A 128 11.58 3.79 -4.70
N LEU A 129 11.91 3.16 -5.83
CA LEU A 129 11.13 2.07 -6.42
C LEU A 129 11.78 0.73 -6.07
N HIS A 130 11.01 -0.16 -5.47
CA HIS A 130 11.43 -1.49 -5.04
C HIS A 130 10.76 -2.53 -5.94
N ARG A 131 11.43 -2.82 -7.07
CA ARG A 131 10.89 -3.70 -8.11
C ARG A 131 11.01 -5.18 -7.76
N GLY A 132 9.89 -5.87 -7.70
CA GLY A 132 9.78 -7.31 -7.50
C GLY A 132 8.57 -7.69 -6.63
N LEU A 133 8.35 -9.00 -6.48
CA LEU A 133 7.32 -9.50 -5.57
C LEU A 133 7.64 -9.13 -4.10
N PHE A 134 6.63 -9.03 -3.25
CA PHE A 134 6.83 -8.65 -1.84
C PHE A 134 7.69 -9.65 -1.08
N ASN A 135 7.53 -10.95 -1.34
CA ASN A 135 8.34 -12.02 -0.75
C ASN A 135 9.84 -11.99 -1.14
N ASP A 136 10.25 -11.18 -2.11
CA ASP A 136 11.67 -10.89 -2.40
C ASP A 136 12.08 -9.49 -1.92
N THR A 137 11.27 -8.49 -2.21
CA THR A 137 11.63 -7.08 -1.97
C THR A 137 11.60 -6.71 -0.49
N LEU A 138 10.62 -7.20 0.28
CA LEU A 138 10.47 -6.84 1.69
C LEU A 138 11.54 -7.47 2.59
N PRO A 139 11.92 -8.76 2.45
CA PRO A 139 13.04 -9.31 3.22
C PRO A 139 14.35 -8.56 2.95
N ARG A 140 14.60 -8.17 1.69
CA ARG A 140 15.78 -7.36 1.33
C ARG A 140 15.75 -5.98 1.96
N PHE A 141 14.60 -5.31 1.92
CA PHE A 141 14.41 -4.01 2.56
C PHE A 141 14.61 -4.11 4.07
N HIS A 142 13.95 -5.06 4.72
CA HIS A 142 14.09 -5.32 6.15
C HIS A 142 15.55 -5.61 6.50
N LYS A 143 16.24 -6.50 5.80
CA LYS A 143 17.67 -6.80 6.04
C LYS A 143 18.57 -5.56 5.90
N LYS A 144 18.25 -4.66 4.96
CA LYS A 144 19.04 -3.44 4.73
C LYS A 144 18.85 -2.40 5.84
N TYR A 145 17.64 -2.28 6.38
CA TYR A 145 17.26 -1.17 7.25
C TYR A 145 16.97 -1.57 8.70
N ALA A 146 16.85 -2.86 9.02
CA ALA A 146 16.71 -3.34 10.38
C ALA A 146 17.91 -2.90 11.22
N GLY A 147 17.64 -2.31 12.40
CA GLY A 147 18.66 -1.73 13.27
C GLY A 147 19.15 -0.33 12.84
N THR A 148 18.64 0.22 11.74
CA THR A 148 18.88 1.63 11.38
C THR A 148 17.81 2.55 11.98
N GLN A 149 17.96 3.87 11.79
CA GLN A 149 16.98 4.88 12.21
C GLN A 149 15.82 5.05 11.23
N LEU A 150 15.71 4.20 10.18
CA LEU A 150 14.61 4.28 9.23
C LEU A 150 13.27 4.04 9.95
N LYS A 151 12.29 4.88 9.65
CA LYS A 151 10.90 4.76 10.12
C LYS A 151 9.95 4.95 8.94
N LEU A 152 8.76 4.37 9.03
CA LEU A 152 7.68 4.53 8.06
C LEU A 152 6.47 5.14 8.79
N SER A 153 6.29 6.46 8.73
CA SER A 153 5.22 7.13 9.46
C SER A 153 3.83 6.78 8.93
N VAL A 154 3.74 6.44 7.64
CA VAL A 154 2.54 5.92 7.00
C VAL A 154 2.94 4.75 6.12
N LEU A 155 2.39 3.57 6.43
CA LEU A 155 2.52 2.34 5.65
C LEU A 155 1.17 2.00 5.02
N ARG A 156 1.07 2.04 3.68
CA ARG A 156 -0.12 1.64 2.94
C ARG A 156 0.07 0.28 2.29
N ILE A 157 -0.84 -0.65 2.57
CA ILE A 157 -0.84 -2.02 2.06
C ILE A 157 -2.05 -2.18 1.13
N ASP A 158 -1.79 -2.52 -0.13
CA ASP A 158 -2.76 -2.66 -1.21
C ASP A 158 -2.40 -3.90 -2.05
N GLY A 159 -2.46 -5.06 -1.38
CA GLY A 159 -1.89 -6.31 -1.85
C GLY A 159 -2.90 -7.35 -2.33
N ASN A 160 -4.22 -7.18 -2.09
CA ASN A 160 -5.33 -8.11 -2.37
C ASN A 160 -5.26 -9.48 -1.66
N TRP A 161 -4.07 -10.04 -1.51
CA TRP A 161 -3.82 -11.41 -1.09
C TRP A 161 -3.43 -11.51 0.39
N TYR A 162 -3.70 -12.68 0.99
CA TYR A 162 -3.28 -12.96 2.36
C TYR A 162 -1.75 -12.85 2.47
N ASP A 163 -1.01 -13.53 1.58
CA ASP A 163 0.44 -13.57 1.62
C ASP A 163 1.05 -12.17 1.46
N SER A 164 0.44 -11.32 0.62
CA SER A 164 0.89 -9.94 0.41
C SER A 164 0.75 -9.08 1.68
N HIS A 165 -0.38 -9.21 2.37
CA HIS A 165 -0.62 -8.54 3.64
C HIS A 165 0.28 -9.06 4.75
N GLN A 166 0.43 -10.38 4.82
CA GLN A 166 1.33 -11.02 5.79
C GLN A 166 2.76 -10.55 5.59
N ASP A 167 3.30 -10.61 4.37
CA ASP A 167 4.65 -10.15 4.07
C ASP A 167 4.84 -8.68 4.47
N ALA A 168 3.87 -7.82 4.13
CA ALA A 168 3.89 -6.41 4.52
C ALA A 168 3.99 -6.21 6.04
N LEU A 169 3.11 -6.87 6.80
CA LEU A 169 3.05 -6.73 8.25
C LEU A 169 4.31 -7.27 8.91
N PHE A 170 4.77 -8.46 8.54
CA PHE A 170 5.93 -9.07 9.17
C PHE A 170 7.23 -8.30 8.90
N TYR A 171 7.43 -7.81 7.67
CA TYR A 171 8.68 -7.13 7.32
C TYR A 171 8.66 -5.62 7.54
N LEU A 172 7.50 -4.96 7.62
CA LEU A 172 7.45 -3.48 7.70
C LEU A 172 6.82 -2.93 8.98
N TYR A 173 6.01 -3.68 9.72
CA TYR A 173 5.29 -3.15 10.89
C TYR A 173 6.21 -2.64 12.01
N GLU A 174 7.40 -3.23 12.20
CA GLU A 174 8.40 -2.72 13.16
C GLU A 174 8.96 -1.34 12.80
N PHE A 175 8.96 -0.97 11.51
CA PHE A 175 9.44 0.34 11.06
C PHE A 175 8.42 1.45 11.31
N VAL A 176 7.15 1.11 11.50
CA VAL A 176 6.11 2.09 11.83
C VAL A 176 6.32 2.54 13.28
N PRO A 177 6.53 3.84 13.56
CA PRO A 177 6.68 4.33 14.93
C PRO A 177 5.32 4.34 15.64
N VAL A 178 5.33 4.43 16.98
CA VAL A 178 4.13 4.79 17.74
C VAL A 178 3.58 6.14 17.25
N GLY A 179 2.27 6.22 17.06
CA GLY A 179 1.57 7.35 16.43
C GLY A 179 1.60 7.32 14.89
N GLY A 180 2.36 6.40 14.29
CA GLY A 180 2.32 6.14 12.85
C GLY A 180 1.09 5.34 12.44
N TYR A 181 0.83 5.32 11.14
CA TYR A 181 -0.36 4.73 10.55
C TYR A 181 -0.04 3.50 9.70
N VAL A 182 -0.90 2.49 9.78
CA VAL A 182 -0.96 1.40 8.80
C VAL A 182 -2.33 1.44 8.13
N ILE A 183 -2.33 1.66 6.82
CA ILE A 183 -3.53 1.69 5.98
C ILE A 183 -3.63 0.36 5.24
N PHE A 184 -4.81 -0.24 5.25
CA PHE A 184 -5.15 -1.42 4.48
C PHE A 184 -6.23 -1.03 3.46
N ASP A 185 -5.94 -1.14 2.17
CA ASP A 185 -6.84 -0.61 1.14
C ASP A 185 -8.13 -1.42 0.95
N ASP A 186 -8.08 -2.70 1.28
CA ASP A 186 -9.06 -3.70 0.89
C ASP A 186 -9.57 -4.55 2.08
N VAL A 187 -9.11 -4.31 3.30
CA VAL A 187 -9.41 -5.13 4.49
C VAL A 187 -10.90 -5.20 4.86
N MET A 188 -11.70 -4.20 4.49
CA MET A 188 -13.15 -4.20 4.77
C MET A 188 -13.94 -5.02 3.74
N PHE A 189 -13.32 -5.32 2.59
CA PHE A 189 -13.98 -5.94 1.45
C PHE A 189 -13.37 -7.31 1.08
N MET A 190 -12.07 -7.52 1.30
CA MET A 190 -11.34 -8.75 1.02
C MET A 190 -11.13 -9.59 2.30
N PRO A 191 -11.80 -10.76 2.44
CA PRO A 191 -11.66 -11.60 3.61
C PRO A 191 -10.22 -12.07 3.87
N THR A 192 -9.42 -12.29 2.81
CA THR A 192 -8.00 -12.69 2.91
C THR A 192 -7.12 -11.60 3.52
N ALA A 193 -7.34 -10.34 3.15
CA ALA A 193 -6.67 -9.19 3.76
C ALA A 193 -7.07 -9.05 5.24
N ARG A 194 -8.35 -9.23 5.54
CA ARG A 194 -8.87 -9.21 6.91
C ARG A 194 -8.27 -10.33 7.77
N GLU A 195 -8.20 -11.54 7.25
CA GLU A 195 -7.61 -12.69 7.92
C GLU A 195 -6.13 -12.47 8.22
N ALA A 196 -5.35 -11.93 7.28
CA ALA A 196 -3.94 -11.61 7.51
C ALA A 196 -3.74 -10.56 8.62
N TRP A 197 -4.60 -9.54 8.70
CA TRP A 197 -4.59 -8.59 9.79
C TRP A 197 -4.97 -9.23 11.13
N ASP A 198 -6.05 -10.02 11.16
CA ASP A 198 -6.53 -10.68 12.38
C ASP A 198 -5.47 -11.65 12.93
N ASP A 199 -4.87 -12.49 12.08
CA ASP A 199 -3.77 -13.40 12.46
C ASP A 199 -2.57 -12.64 13.05
N PHE A 200 -2.17 -11.53 12.41
CA PHE A 200 -1.07 -10.70 12.89
C PHE A 200 -1.40 -10.00 14.21
N LYS A 201 -2.62 -9.46 14.33
CA LYS A 201 -3.16 -8.77 15.51
C LYS A 201 -3.16 -9.73 16.70
N ASP A 202 -3.75 -10.90 16.55
CA ASP A 202 -3.86 -11.92 17.60
C ASP A 202 -2.49 -12.46 18.00
N GLY A 203 -1.64 -12.78 17.02
CA GLY A 203 -0.29 -13.31 17.26
C GLY A 203 0.61 -12.36 18.06
N HIS A 204 0.42 -11.04 17.93
CA HIS A 204 1.21 -10.02 18.64
C HIS A 204 0.44 -9.37 19.82
N GLY A 205 -0.78 -9.85 20.11
CA GLY A 205 -1.63 -9.31 21.16
C GLY A 205 -1.95 -7.82 20.98
N LEU A 206 -2.13 -7.39 19.73
CA LEU A 206 -2.47 -6.01 19.38
C LEU A 206 -3.93 -5.71 19.76
N THR A 207 -4.19 -4.48 20.18
CA THR A 207 -5.52 -4.03 20.61
C THR A 207 -6.08 -2.95 19.68
N GLU A 208 -5.30 -2.54 18.70
CA GLU A 208 -5.68 -1.56 17.69
C GLU A 208 -6.90 -2.06 16.90
N GLU A 209 -7.89 -1.19 16.77
CA GLU A 209 -9.09 -1.45 15.98
C GLU A 209 -9.00 -0.78 14.62
N LEU A 210 -9.55 -1.45 13.61
CA LEU A 210 -9.65 -0.88 12.26
C LEU A 210 -10.60 0.32 12.28
N VAL A 211 -10.10 1.47 11.84
CA VAL A 211 -10.89 2.68 11.60
C VAL A 211 -11.30 2.69 10.12
N PRO A 212 -12.58 2.48 9.79
CA PRO A 212 -13.03 2.43 8.40
C PRO A 212 -12.82 3.76 7.69
N ILE A 213 -12.33 3.70 6.44
CA ILE A 213 -12.20 4.85 5.54
C ILE A 213 -13.43 4.93 4.62
N ASP A 214 -13.76 3.79 4.01
CA ASP A 214 -14.93 3.58 3.16
C ASP A 214 -15.37 2.11 3.24
N SER A 215 -16.08 1.60 2.24
CA SER A 215 -16.51 0.20 2.22
C SER A 215 -15.40 -0.81 1.87
N ALA A 216 -14.18 -0.36 1.57
CA ALA A 216 -13.05 -1.20 1.20
C ALA A 216 -11.86 -1.02 2.15
N GLY A 217 -11.46 0.23 2.40
CA GLY A 217 -10.25 0.54 3.16
C GLY A 217 -10.52 0.82 4.64
N ALA A 218 -9.52 0.54 5.46
CA ALA A 218 -9.44 0.98 6.86
C ALA A 218 -7.98 1.26 7.25
N TYR A 219 -7.76 1.91 8.38
CA TYR A 219 -6.42 2.09 8.93
C TYR A 219 -6.39 1.84 10.44
N ILE A 220 -5.18 1.66 10.98
CA ILE A 220 -4.91 1.67 12.42
C ILE A 220 -3.90 2.76 12.76
N VAL A 221 -3.90 3.18 14.01
CA VAL A 221 -2.82 3.99 14.60
C VAL A 221 -2.01 3.09 15.52
N LYS A 222 -0.71 2.96 15.28
CA LYS A 222 0.14 2.11 16.13
C LYS A 222 0.29 2.75 17.51
N THR A 223 -0.13 2.06 18.56
CA THR A 223 -0.18 2.64 19.92
C THR A 223 1.00 2.26 20.81
N ARG A 224 1.77 1.24 20.42
CA ARG A 224 2.92 0.75 21.19
C ARG A 224 4.01 0.19 20.27
N GLU A 225 5.24 0.18 20.78
CA GLU A 225 6.32 -0.53 20.12
C GLU A 225 6.06 -2.04 20.17
N VAL A 226 6.33 -2.71 19.05
CA VAL A 226 6.07 -4.13 18.87
C VAL A 226 7.30 -4.75 18.23
N LYS A 227 7.85 -5.77 18.89
CA LYS A 227 8.85 -6.65 18.28
C LYS A 227 8.11 -7.73 17.51
N VAL A 228 8.26 -7.76 16.19
CA VAL A 228 7.59 -8.77 15.33
C VAL A 228 8.26 -10.12 15.54
N ASN A 229 7.45 -11.15 15.82
CA ASN A 229 7.90 -12.53 15.95
C ASN A 229 7.64 -13.30 14.66
N PHE A 230 8.67 -13.44 13.82
CA PHE A 230 8.61 -14.18 12.55
C PHE A 230 8.23 -15.66 12.69
N SER A 231 8.30 -16.27 13.88
CA SER A 231 7.84 -17.65 14.08
C SER A 231 6.31 -17.80 13.97
N LEU A 232 5.58 -16.68 14.00
CA LEU A 232 4.12 -16.63 13.84
C LEU A 232 3.68 -16.50 12.39
N MET A 233 4.62 -16.37 11.46
CA MET A 233 4.31 -16.24 10.04
C MET A 233 3.75 -17.56 9.51
N MET A 234 2.60 -17.48 8.85
CA MET A 234 1.93 -18.66 8.31
C MET A 234 2.58 -19.08 6.98
N PRO A 235 2.56 -20.38 6.63
CA PRO A 235 3.04 -20.86 5.34
C PRO A 235 2.34 -20.15 4.18
N ALA A 236 3.02 -20.02 3.04
CA ALA A 236 2.46 -19.43 1.81
C ALA A 236 1.13 -20.09 1.42
N ARG A 237 0.14 -19.28 1.05
CA ARG A 237 -1.24 -19.71 0.79
C ARG A 237 -1.79 -19.28 -0.57
N ASP A 238 -1.33 -18.16 -1.11
CA ASP A 238 -1.86 -17.58 -2.34
C ASP A 238 -0.77 -16.94 -3.22
N ALA A 239 -0.39 -15.68 -3.00
CA ALA A 239 0.50 -14.93 -3.88
C ALA A 239 1.93 -15.47 -3.92
N ASN A 240 2.32 -16.27 -2.92
CA ASN A 240 3.66 -16.82 -2.76
C ASN A 240 3.76 -18.33 -3.13
N LEU A 241 2.73 -18.91 -3.77
CA LEU A 241 2.73 -20.30 -4.24
C LEU A 241 3.51 -20.55 -5.55
#